data_AF-A0A246N9U9-F1
#
_entry.id   AF-A0A246N9U9-F1
#
_cell.length_a   1.000
_cell.length_b   1.000
_cell.length_c   1.000
_cell.angle_alpha   90.00
_cell.angle_beta   90.00
_cell.angle_gamma   90.00
#
_symmetry.space_group_name_H-M   'P 1'
#
loop_
_entity.id
_entity.type
_entity.pdbx_description
1 polymer ?
#
loop_
_entity_poly.entity_id
_entity_poly.type
_entity_poly.pdbx_seq_one_letter_code
_entity_poly.pdbx_strand_id
1 'polypeptide(L)'
;MMHGTVKEISTRLTELFDEENPLSVLIWRMDDVMNAAECMDITEREAGRVLSFIADEGDHRRYGIGREAVRDMLNNLREEEREEMREVSVPAGALAAVLSVAEDFMRLKDAQAGPGAGARHWPVENEAMKTVMTVLAR
;
A
#
# COMPACT_ATOMS: atom_id res chain seq x y z
N MET A 1 13.37 0.50 9.60
CA MET A 1 12.29 -0.46 9.84
C MET A 1 12.67 -1.34 11.03
N MET A 2 11.95 -1.27 12.16
CA MET A 2 12.18 -2.11 13.35
C MET A 2 11.05 -3.13 13.50
N HIS A 3 10.91 -3.99 12.50
CA HIS A 3 10.02 -5.16 12.52
C HIS A 3 10.83 -6.41 12.18
N GLY A 4 10.51 -7.53 12.84
CA GLY A 4 11.19 -8.81 12.66
C GLY A 4 11.28 -9.61 13.95
N THR A 5 12.15 -10.61 13.94
CA THR A 5 12.44 -11.45 15.10
C THR A 5 13.25 -10.69 16.17
N VAL A 6 13.28 -11.23 17.39
CA VAL A 6 14.10 -10.70 18.49
C VAL A 6 15.55 -10.52 18.07
N LYS A 7 16.10 -11.49 17.33
CA LYS A 7 17.49 -11.44 16.84
C LYS A 7 17.70 -10.27 15.88
N GLU A 8 16.83 -10.11 14.89
CA GLU A 8 16.93 -9.03 13.90
C GLU A 8 16.75 -7.66 14.53
N ILE A 9 15.80 -7.52 15.45
CA ILE A 9 15.57 -6.26 16.19
C ILE A 9 16.78 -5.95 17.07
N SER A 10 17.33 -6.93 17.79
CA SER A 10 18.52 -6.75 18.62
C SER A 10 19.74 -6.32 17.80
N THR A 11 19.98 -6.94 16.64
CA THR A 11 21.09 -6.55 15.76
C THR A 11 20.91 -5.10 15.28
N ARG A 12 19.71 -4.73 14.84
CA ARG A 12 19.42 -3.35 14.40
C ARG A 12 19.56 -2.33 15.53
N LEU A 13 19.18 -2.68 16.77
CA LEU A 13 19.37 -1.82 17.93
C LEU A 13 20.84 -1.49 18.16
N THR A 14 21.71 -2.49 18.12
CA THR A 14 23.17 -2.32 18.30
C THR A 14 23.82 -1.57 17.13
N GLU A 15 23.31 -1.70 15.91
CA GLU A 15 23.83 -0.97 14.75
C GLU A 15 23.44 0.52 14.75
N LEU A 16 22.26 0.86 15.27
CA LEU A 16 21.68 2.20 15.14
C LEU A 16 21.89 3.09 16.36
N PHE A 17 22.08 2.52 17.55
CA PHE A 17 22.14 3.26 18.79
C PHE A 17 23.42 2.95 19.58
N ASP A 18 23.92 3.96 20.27
CA ASP A 18 25.09 3.86 21.13
C ASP A 18 24.74 3.19 22.47
N GLU A 19 25.66 2.38 23.00
CA GLU A 19 25.44 1.54 24.19
C GLU A 19 25.33 2.36 25.49
N GLU A 20 25.85 3.58 25.51
CA GLU A 20 25.88 4.43 26.71
C GLU A 20 24.59 5.25 26.92
N ASN A 21 23.73 5.34 25.90
CA ASN A 21 22.52 6.15 25.97
C ASN A 21 21.31 5.32 26.42
N PRO A 22 20.53 5.77 27.43
CA PRO A 22 19.33 5.07 27.86
C PRO A 22 18.26 5.10 26.75
N LEU A 23 17.77 3.92 26.38
CA LEU A 23 16.74 3.73 25.37
C LEU A 23 15.48 3.13 26.00
N SER A 24 14.32 3.50 25.47
CA SER A 24 13.04 2.85 25.77
C SER A 24 12.48 2.26 24.48
N VAL A 25 12.08 0.98 24.53
CA VAL A 25 11.55 0.25 23.38
C VAL A 25 10.11 -0.15 23.65
N LEU A 26 9.22 0.15 22.71
CA LEU A 26 7.84 -0.34 22.71
C LEU A 26 7.76 -1.58 21.83
N ILE A 27 7.31 -2.70 22.40
CA ILE A 27 7.17 -3.97 21.69
C ILE A 27 5.69 -4.23 21.44
N TRP A 28 5.33 -4.44 20.18
CA TRP A 28 4.03 -4.94 19.76
C TRP A 28 4.19 -6.34 19.20
N ARG A 29 3.39 -7.29 19.68
CA ARG A 29 3.24 -8.62 19.07
C ARG A 29 1.89 -8.71 18.37
N MET A 30 1.75 -9.76 17.56
CA MET A 30 0.49 -10.07 16.90
C MET A 30 -0.67 -10.16 17.91
N ASP A 31 -0.47 -10.86 19.02
CA ASP A 31 -1.47 -11.01 20.07
C ASP A 31 -1.87 -9.66 20.69
N ASP A 32 -0.92 -8.73 20.81
CA ASP A 32 -1.19 -7.40 21.38
C ASP A 32 -2.07 -6.57 20.44
N VAL A 33 -1.82 -6.66 19.12
CA VAL A 33 -2.65 -6.03 18.07
C VAL A 33 -4.04 -6.63 18.04
N MET A 34 -4.14 -7.97 18.06
CA MET A 34 -5.42 -8.69 18.09
C MET A 34 -6.25 -8.27 19.31
N ASN A 35 -5.64 -8.23 20.50
CA ASN A 35 -6.30 -7.80 21.74
C ASN A 35 -6.71 -6.31 21.69
N ALA A 36 -5.91 -5.45 21.07
CA ALA A 36 -6.23 -4.02 20.97
C ALA A 36 -7.48 -3.76 20.08
N ALA A 37 -7.67 -4.57 19.05
CA ALA A 37 -8.76 -4.47 18.08
C ALA A 37 -9.79 -5.61 18.18
N GLU A 38 -9.83 -6.35 19.29
CA GLU A 38 -10.74 -7.49 19.50
C GLU A 38 -12.21 -7.10 19.27
N CYS A 39 -12.59 -5.88 19.67
CA CYS A 39 -13.95 -5.36 19.48
C CYS A 39 -14.35 -5.06 18.02
N MET A 40 -13.45 -5.27 17.05
CA MET A 40 -13.66 -5.00 15.63
C MET A 40 -13.60 -6.27 14.77
N ASP A 41 -13.66 -7.46 15.40
CA ASP A 41 -13.56 -8.77 14.72
C ASP A 41 -12.32 -8.84 13.82
N ILE A 42 -11.16 -8.43 14.35
CA ILE A 42 -9.90 -8.44 13.63
C ILE A 42 -9.45 -9.87 13.31
N THR A 43 -8.98 -10.08 12.09
CA THR A 43 -8.38 -11.35 11.64
C THR A 43 -6.86 -11.36 11.82
N GLU A 44 -6.25 -12.54 11.92
CA GLU A 44 -4.78 -12.67 12.01
C GLU A 44 -4.05 -12.00 10.83
N ARG A 45 -4.65 -12.08 9.63
CA ARG A 45 -4.13 -11.42 8.41
C ARG A 45 -4.10 -9.89 8.59
N GLU A 46 -5.20 -9.31 9.06
CA GLU A 46 -5.30 -7.88 9.30
C GLU A 46 -4.35 -7.43 10.41
N ALA A 47 -4.26 -8.20 11.50
CA ALA A 47 -3.32 -7.91 12.57
C ALA A 47 -1.86 -7.91 12.09
N GLY A 48 -1.50 -8.83 11.18
CA GLY A 48 -0.18 -8.84 10.55
C GLY A 48 0.10 -7.59 9.73
N ARG A 49 -0.89 -7.12 8.95
CA ARG A 49 -0.78 -5.87 8.18
C ARG A 49 -0.65 -4.65 9.10
N VAL A 50 -1.49 -4.56 10.12
CA VAL A 50 -1.42 -3.47 11.11
C VAL A 50 -0.08 -3.48 11.84
N LEU A 51 0.45 -4.65 12.21
CA LEU A 51 1.75 -4.77 12.85
C LEU A 51 2.90 -4.29 11.94
N SER A 52 2.76 -4.46 10.62
CA SER A 52 3.69 -3.87 9.65
C SER A 52 3.56 -2.35 9.61
N PHE A 53 2.34 -1.80 9.59
CA PHE A 53 2.11 -0.35 9.60
C PHE A 53 2.67 0.33 10.84
N ILE A 54 2.51 -0.28 12.02
CA ILE A 54 3.13 0.17 13.28
C ILE A 54 4.64 0.38 13.12
N ALA A 55 5.32 -0.44 12.30
CA ALA A 55 6.76 -0.34 12.10
C ALA A 55 7.19 0.69 11.04
N ASP A 56 6.27 1.09 10.17
CA ASP A 56 6.48 2.07 9.09
C ASP A 56 6.10 3.49 9.51
N GLU A 57 5.31 3.66 10.59
CA GLU A 57 4.77 4.95 11.01
C GLU A 57 5.81 5.91 11.64
N GLY A 58 6.65 6.56 10.83
CA GLY A 58 7.80 7.35 11.29
C GLY A 58 7.59 8.44 12.38
N ASP A 59 6.35 8.84 12.73
CA ASP A 59 6.06 9.84 13.78
C ASP A 59 5.44 9.25 15.06
N HIS A 60 5.87 8.05 15.49
CA HIS A 60 5.52 7.51 16.81
C HIS A 60 5.90 8.45 17.99
N ARG A 61 6.78 9.43 17.74
CA ARG A 61 7.30 10.38 18.74
C ARG A 61 6.25 11.34 19.27
N ARG A 62 5.21 11.63 18.48
CA ARG A 62 4.23 12.67 18.83
C ARG A 62 3.00 12.15 19.55
N TYR A 63 2.54 10.94 19.23
CA TYR A 63 1.29 10.40 19.76
C TYR A 63 1.41 9.00 20.37
N GLY A 64 2.57 8.34 20.24
CA GLY A 64 2.72 6.93 20.61
C GLY A 64 1.77 6.03 19.81
N ILE A 65 1.91 4.71 19.98
CA ILE A 65 0.99 3.75 19.37
C ILE A 65 0.19 3.11 20.50
N GLY A 66 -1.04 3.60 20.69
CA GLY A 66 -2.01 3.07 21.66
C GLY A 66 -3.09 2.22 20.99
N ARG A 67 -4.06 1.75 21.78
CA ARG A 67 -5.18 0.94 21.27
C ARG A 67 -6.02 1.67 20.22
N GLU A 68 -6.25 2.98 20.40
CA GLU A 68 -6.99 3.79 19.44
C GLU A 68 -6.24 3.88 18.11
N ALA A 69 -4.93 4.16 18.13
CA ALA A 69 -4.11 4.18 16.92
C ALA A 69 -4.16 2.85 16.16
N VAL A 70 -4.11 1.71 16.85
CA VAL A 70 -4.25 0.39 16.23
C VAL A 70 -5.62 0.21 15.54
N ARG A 71 -6.70 0.69 16.16
CA ARG A 71 -8.05 0.63 15.60
C ARG A 71 -8.21 1.55 14.39
N ASP A 72 -7.61 2.73 14.45
CA ASP A 72 -7.60 3.68 13.34
C ASP A 72 -6.82 3.11 12.14
N MET A 73 -5.65 2.51 12.38
CA MET A 73 -4.91 1.80 11.34
C MET A 73 -5.72 0.64 10.73
N LEU A 74 -6.45 -0.13 11.55
CA LEU A 74 -7.32 -1.19 11.05
C LEU A 74 -8.48 -0.63 10.20
N ASN A 75 -9.08 0.49 10.61
CA ASN A 75 -10.13 1.14 9.84
C ASN A 75 -9.62 1.63 8.49
N ASN A 76 -8.47 2.31 8.48
CA ASN A 76 -7.82 2.78 7.26
C ASN A 76 -7.49 1.61 6.34
N LEU A 77 -6.93 0.53 6.88
CA LEU A 77 -6.66 -0.70 6.13
C LEU A 77 -7.92 -1.25 5.44
N ARG A 78 -9.04 -1.32 6.18
CA ARG A 78 -10.32 -1.81 5.65
C ARG A 78 -10.97 -0.84 4.67
N GLU A 79 -10.67 0.45 4.77
CA GLU A 79 -11.13 1.47 3.83
C GLU A 79 -10.32 1.38 2.54
N GLU A 80 -8.99 1.30 2.61
CA GLU A 80 -8.12 1.04 1.47
C GLU A 80 -8.54 -0.23 0.72
N GLU A 81 -8.74 -1.35 1.43
CA GLU A 81 -9.21 -2.60 0.80
C GLU A 81 -10.59 -2.42 0.13
N ARG A 82 -11.48 -1.60 0.70
CA ARG A 82 -12.80 -1.29 0.10
C ARG A 82 -12.69 -0.36 -1.11
N GLU A 83 -11.79 0.60 -1.09
CA GLU A 83 -11.53 1.49 -2.22
C GLU A 83 -10.89 0.75 -3.38
N GLU A 84 -9.92 -0.13 -3.10
CA GLU A 84 -9.31 -1.02 -4.10
C GLU A 84 -10.34 -1.97 -4.73
N MET A 85 -11.30 -2.46 -3.94
CA MET A 85 -12.39 -3.32 -4.41
C MET A 85 -13.57 -2.54 -5.01
N ARG A 86 -13.52 -1.21 -5.06
CA ARG A 86 -14.62 -0.41 -5.57
C ARG A 86 -14.73 -0.55 -7.08
N GLU A 87 -15.61 -1.42 -7.53
CA GLU A 87 -15.95 -1.55 -8.94
C GLU A 87 -16.78 -0.34 -9.41
N VAL A 88 -16.31 0.35 -10.45
CA VAL A 88 -17.04 1.44 -11.10
C VAL A 88 -17.62 0.93 -12.41
N SER A 89 -18.96 0.88 -12.51
CA SER A 89 -19.64 0.55 -13.75
C SER A 89 -19.62 1.75 -14.70
N VAL A 90 -19.03 1.58 -15.88
CA VAL A 90 -19.02 2.58 -16.95
C VAL A 90 -19.64 2.01 -18.22
N PRO A 91 -20.35 2.81 -19.04
CA PRO A 91 -20.81 2.36 -20.34
C PRO A 91 -19.62 1.97 -21.23
N ALA A 92 -19.67 0.78 -21.82
CA ALA A 92 -18.59 0.22 -22.64
C ALA A 92 -18.15 1.18 -23.77
N GLY A 93 -19.10 1.84 -24.43
CA GLY A 93 -18.81 2.81 -25.49
C GLY A 93 -18.09 4.06 -24.99
N ALA A 94 -18.42 4.54 -23.79
CA ALA A 94 -17.74 5.70 -23.19
C ALA A 94 -16.31 5.33 -22.79
N LEU A 95 -16.10 4.13 -22.23
CA LEU A 95 -14.77 3.63 -21.90
C LEU A 95 -13.92 3.45 -23.17
N ALA A 96 -14.47 2.85 -24.22
CA ALA A 96 -13.77 2.69 -25.50
C ALA A 96 -13.34 4.03 -26.11
N ALA A 97 -14.18 5.06 -26.03
CA ALA A 97 -13.85 6.39 -26.53
C ALA A 97 -12.66 7.01 -25.75
N VAL A 98 -12.64 6.90 -24.43
CA VAL A 98 -11.53 7.40 -23.60
C VAL A 98 -10.24 6.64 -23.90
N LEU A 99 -10.30 5.31 -24.02
CA LEU A 99 -9.13 4.48 -24.33
C LEU A 99 -8.57 4.79 -25.73
N SER A 100 -9.42 5.04 -26.72
CA SER A 100 -8.97 5.46 -28.07
C SER A 100 -8.18 6.78 -28.02
N VAL A 101 -8.65 7.75 -27.24
CA VAL A 101 -7.96 9.04 -27.08
C VAL A 101 -6.61 8.85 -26.38
N ALA A 102 -6.56 7.99 -25.36
CA ALA A 102 -5.31 7.66 -24.67
C ALA A 102 -4.31 6.96 -25.60
N GLU A 103 -4.77 6.03 -26.45
CA GLU A 103 -3.92 5.36 -27.44
C GLU A 103 -3.34 6.35 -28.46
N ASP A 104 -4.17 7.25 -28.99
CA ASP A 104 -3.72 8.29 -29.92
C ASP A 104 -2.68 9.21 -29.28
N PHE A 105 -2.85 9.56 -28.01
CA PHE A 105 -1.86 10.34 -27.26
C PHE A 105 -0.53 9.59 -27.08
N MET A 106 -0.57 8.28 -26.80
CA MET A 106 0.64 7.46 -26.72
C MET A 106 1.35 7.35 -28.08
N ARG A 107 0.60 7.17 -29.18
CA ARG A 107 1.16 7.17 -30.55
C ARG A 107 1.81 8.50 -30.90
N LEU A 108 1.21 9.61 -30.48
CA LEU A 108 1.81 10.93 -30.64
C LEU A 108 3.13 11.03 -29.87
N LYS A 109 3.20 10.49 -28.66
CA LYS A 109 4.44 10.46 -27.87
C LYS A 109 5.54 9.62 -28.55
N ASP A 110 5.16 8.48 -29.12
CA ASP A 110 6.08 7.65 -29.92
C ASP A 110 6.62 8.40 -31.15
N ALA A 111 5.77 9.17 -31.84
CA ALA A 111 6.19 9.97 -32.98
C ALA A 111 7.17 11.09 -32.58
N GLN A 112 7.03 11.67 -31.38
CA GLN A 112 7.85 12.79 -30.90
C GLN A 112 9.16 12.36 -30.21
N ALA A 113 9.13 11.26 -29.47
CA ALA A 113 10.24 10.83 -28.60
C ALA A 113 10.85 9.48 -29.02
N GLY A 114 10.44 8.98 -30.19
CA GLY A 114 10.92 7.74 -30.78
C GLY A 114 10.06 6.52 -30.41
N PRO A 115 10.18 5.42 -31.17
CA PRO A 115 9.33 4.23 -30.99
C PRO A 115 9.31 3.70 -29.55
N GLY A 116 8.11 3.41 -29.05
CA GLY A 116 7.86 2.89 -27.71
C GLY A 116 8.09 3.88 -26.57
N ALA A 117 8.24 5.18 -26.86
CA ALA A 117 8.34 6.20 -25.84
C ALA A 117 7.09 6.29 -24.96
N GLY A 118 5.89 6.19 -25.53
CA GLY A 118 4.62 6.13 -24.81
C GLY A 118 4.56 4.93 -23.86
N ALA A 119 4.95 3.74 -24.34
CA ALA A 119 5.00 2.53 -23.52
C ALA A 119 6.03 2.63 -22.37
N ARG A 120 7.16 3.32 -22.59
CA ARG A 120 8.16 3.57 -21.53
C ARG A 120 7.68 4.61 -20.52
N HIS A 121 6.88 5.58 -20.94
CA HIS A 121 6.39 6.66 -20.08
C HIS A 121 5.18 6.23 -19.24
N TRP A 122 4.34 5.34 -19.79
CA TRP A 122 3.11 4.84 -19.15
C TRP A 122 3.01 3.31 -19.26
N PRO A 123 3.93 2.55 -18.62
CA PRO A 123 4.01 1.11 -18.79
C PRO A 123 2.80 0.37 -18.21
N VAL A 124 2.29 0.81 -17.05
CA VAL A 124 1.16 0.18 -16.36
C VAL A 124 -0.14 0.44 -17.12
N GLU A 125 -0.37 1.70 -17.51
CA GLU A 125 -1.56 2.13 -18.22
C GLU A 125 -1.64 1.51 -19.62
N ASN A 126 -0.50 1.33 -20.31
CA ASN A 126 -0.47 0.67 -21.61
C ASN A 126 -0.89 -0.81 -21.52
N GLU A 127 -0.39 -1.55 -20.53
CA GLU A 127 -0.79 -2.96 -20.34
C GLU A 127 -2.26 -3.09 -19.89
N ALA A 128 -2.72 -2.20 -19.00
CA ALA A 128 -4.13 -2.14 -18.60
C ALA A 128 -5.03 -1.84 -19.81
N MET A 129 -4.68 -0.85 -20.63
CA MET A 129 -5.44 -0.45 -21.81
C MET A 129 -5.55 -1.59 -22.83
N LYS A 130 -4.45 -2.31 -23.13
CA LYS A 130 -4.48 -3.49 -24.03
C LYS A 130 -5.41 -4.59 -23.50
N THR A 131 -5.36 -4.85 -22.20
CA THR A 131 -6.21 -5.84 -21.54
C THR A 131 -7.68 -5.47 -21.69
N VAL A 132 -8.04 -4.23 -21.37
CA VAL A 132 -9.43 -3.74 -21.43
C VAL A 132 -9.93 -3.66 -22.88
N MET A 133 -9.13 -3.16 -23.83
CA MET A 133 -9.51 -3.11 -25.25
C MET A 133 -9.75 -4.51 -25.83
N THR A 134 -8.98 -5.52 -25.41
CA THR A 134 -9.21 -6.91 -25.83
C THR A 134 -10.55 -7.44 -25.32
N VAL A 135 -10.96 -7.05 -24.11
CA VAL A 135 -12.27 -7.42 -23.55
C VAL A 135 -13.40 -6.69 -24.26
N LEU A 136 -13.24 -5.40 -24.57
CA LEU A 136 -14.25 -4.58 -25.27
C LEU A 136 -14.45 -4.95 -26.75
N ALA A 137 -13.47 -5.63 -27.37
CA ALA A 137 -13.55 -6.06 -28.76
C ALA A 137 -14.26 -7.42 -28.98
N ARG A 138 -14.69 -8.09 -27.90
CA ARG A 138 -15.47 -9.34 -27.93
C ARG A 138 -16.97 -9.07 -27.89
#